data_AF-A0AAV2ICZ0-F1
#
_entry.id   AF-A0AAV2ICZ0-F1
#
_cell.length_a   1.000
_cell.length_b   1.000
_cell.length_c   1.000
_cell.angle_alpha   90.00
_cell.angle_beta   90.00
_cell.angle_gamma   90.00
#
_symmetry.space_group_name_H-M   'P 1'
#
loop_
_entity.id
_entity.type
_entity.pdbx_description
1 polymer ?
#
loop_
_entity_poly.entity_id
_entity_poly.type
_entity_poly.pdbx_seq_one_letter_code
_entity_poly.pdbx_strand_id
1 'polypeptide(L)'
;MYLDRFLSGKDRQDLFHNKPAIFIPIPTSLASAEFINEKFHAGMLMKREEVCWSDPSELFSKYQESLEKFKSPLRNLKILMDPYPKLKEVFVNMARIDMEPSTFHLAQLVQHITTVYSQSEKDVLDDVLFLFSKIGLDLSKIEEKEAGVMTPMAQKATINLPKVMELLKESEVFPTKRGQWVSIKDKPMIANSEELEKVFGDLEKHKYHLLKLETKSSLSTRNKNKRGEGIYLLV
;
A
#
# COMPACT_ATOMS: atom_id res chain seq x y z
N MET A 1 -6.05 27.93 16.39
CA MET A 1 -6.81 26.68 16.62
C MET A 1 -7.03 26.47 18.13
N TYR A 2 -8.03 25.70 18.59
CA TYR A 2 -8.30 25.52 20.05
C TYR A 2 -7.05 25.04 20.81
N LEU A 3 -6.37 24.01 20.30
CA LEU A 3 -5.14 23.47 20.92
C LEU A 3 -4.00 24.51 20.95
N ASP A 4 -3.90 25.38 19.94
CA ASP A 4 -2.88 26.44 19.92
C ASP A 4 -3.08 27.47 21.03
N ARG A 5 -4.35 27.69 21.39
CA ARG A 5 -4.77 28.72 22.34
C ARG A 5 -4.65 28.26 23.80
N PHE A 6 -4.71 26.96 24.05
CA PHE A 6 -4.87 26.42 25.41
C PHE A 6 -3.78 25.43 25.85
N LEU A 7 -2.91 24.98 24.95
CA LEU A 7 -1.80 24.08 25.29
C LEU A 7 -0.46 24.70 24.90
N SER A 8 0.57 24.50 25.70
CA SER A 8 1.94 24.85 25.29
C SER A 8 2.43 23.93 24.17
N GLY A 9 3.49 24.33 23.46
CA GLY A 9 4.10 23.48 22.43
C GLY A 9 4.52 22.11 22.95
N LYS A 10 5.00 22.04 24.20
CA LYS A 10 5.39 20.81 24.88
C LYS A 10 4.18 19.95 25.21
N ASP A 11 3.13 20.52 25.81
CA ASP A 11 1.92 19.76 26.18
C ASP A 11 1.23 19.16 24.96
N ARG A 12 1.25 19.89 23.82
CA ARG A 12 0.75 19.37 22.53
C ARG A 12 1.57 18.17 22.06
N GLN A 13 2.90 18.26 22.13
CA GLN A 13 3.76 17.13 21.76
C GLN A 13 3.56 15.94 22.69
N ASP A 14 3.48 16.16 24.00
CA ASP A 14 3.32 15.10 25.00
C ASP A 14 1.97 14.39 24.87
N LEU A 15 0.90 15.12 24.53
CA LEU A 15 -0.43 14.55 24.27
C LEU A 15 -0.39 13.52 23.12
N PHE A 16 0.30 13.85 22.02
CA PHE A 16 0.40 12.97 20.87
C PHE A 16 1.59 11.99 20.92
N HIS A 17 2.61 12.21 21.77
CA HIS A 17 3.73 11.27 21.89
C HIS A 17 3.48 10.16 22.90
N ASN A 18 2.86 10.45 24.05
CA ASN A 18 2.76 9.46 25.13
C ASN A 18 1.65 8.42 24.89
N LYS A 19 0.54 8.83 24.25
CA LYS A 19 -0.55 7.95 23.82
C LYS A 19 -1.25 8.55 22.58
N PRO A 20 -0.70 8.38 21.36
CA PRO A 20 -1.31 8.92 20.13
C PRO A 20 -2.60 8.16 19.81
N ALA A 21 -3.69 8.54 20.47
CA ALA A 21 -5.03 8.09 20.16
C ALA A 21 -5.70 9.17 19.31
N ILE A 22 -6.00 8.85 18.06
CA ILE A 22 -6.69 9.72 17.13
C ILE A 22 -8.16 9.32 17.14
N PHE A 23 -9.02 10.24 17.55
CA PHE A 23 -10.47 10.03 17.49
C PHE A 23 -10.93 10.04 16.03
N ILE A 24 -11.73 9.05 15.64
CA ILE A 24 -12.37 8.95 14.33
C ILE A 24 -13.88 8.88 14.55
N PRO A 25 -14.67 9.84 14.03
CA PRO A 25 -16.10 9.82 14.19
C PRO A 25 -16.70 8.68 13.36
N ILE A 26 -17.68 7.98 13.92
CA ILE A 26 -18.55 7.07 13.18
C ILE A 26 -19.61 7.92 12.46
N PRO A 27 -19.94 7.63 11.19
CA PRO A 27 -21.00 8.33 10.48
C PRO A 27 -22.31 8.31 11.27
N THR A 28 -22.98 9.46 11.38
CA THR A 28 -24.21 9.63 12.17
C THR A 28 -25.34 8.68 11.71
N SER A 29 -25.32 8.23 10.46
CA SER A 29 -26.27 7.23 9.92
C SER A 29 -26.17 5.85 10.56
N LEU A 30 -25.07 5.55 11.25
CA LEU A 30 -24.84 4.30 11.98
C LEU A 30 -24.97 4.47 13.51
N ALA A 31 -25.21 5.70 13.98
CA ALA A 31 -25.44 5.98 15.39
C ALA A 31 -26.92 5.72 15.73
N SER A 32 -27.20 5.12 16.89
CA SER A 32 -28.57 4.91 17.35
C SER A 32 -29.31 6.26 17.51
N ALA A 33 -30.63 6.24 17.34
CA ALA A 33 -31.48 7.43 17.37
C ALA A 33 -31.35 8.26 18.66
N GLU A 34 -30.85 7.67 19.75
CA GLU A 34 -30.58 8.32 21.03
C GLU A 34 -29.40 9.32 20.99
N PHE A 35 -28.49 9.22 20.01
CA PHE A 35 -27.35 10.14 19.84
C PHE A 35 -27.64 11.32 18.89
N ILE A 36 -28.83 11.36 18.28
CA ILE A 36 -29.20 12.38 17.28
C ILE A 36 -29.63 13.70 17.97
N ASN A 37 -30.03 13.64 19.24
CA ASN A 37 -30.29 14.81 20.05
C ASN A 37 -29.02 15.23 20.80
N GLU A 38 -28.37 16.27 20.28
CA GLU A 38 -27.27 17.06 20.86
C GLU A 38 -25.84 16.48 20.73
N LYS A 39 -25.01 17.19 19.95
CA LYS A 39 -23.54 17.44 20.09
C LYS A 39 -22.54 16.29 20.36
N PHE A 40 -22.98 15.05 20.52
CA PHE A 40 -22.09 13.91 20.78
C PHE A 40 -21.82 13.15 19.49
N HIS A 41 -20.56 13.06 19.12
CA HIS A 41 -20.11 12.19 18.03
C HIS A 41 -19.65 10.87 18.65
N ALA A 42 -20.34 9.77 18.31
CA ALA A 42 -19.80 8.44 18.54
C ALA A 42 -18.57 8.23 17.64
N GLY A 43 -17.58 7.49 18.10
CA GLY A 43 -16.35 7.28 17.36
C GLY A 43 -15.44 6.26 18.00
N MET A 44 -14.28 6.04 17.38
CA MET A 44 -13.25 5.12 17.85
C MET A 44 -11.95 5.88 18.08
N LEU A 45 -11.17 5.43 19.08
CA LEU A 45 -9.80 5.89 19.27
C LEU A 45 -8.86 4.92 18.55
N MET A 46 -8.15 5.43 17.55
CA MET A 46 -7.22 4.68 16.70
C MET A 46 -5.79 5.04 17.05
N LYS A 47 -4.85 4.12 16.89
CA LYS A 47 -3.42 4.43 17.02
C LYS A 47 -2.95 5.23 15.82
N ARG A 48 -1.84 5.95 15.98
CA ARG A 48 -1.21 6.74 14.88
C ARG A 48 -0.92 5.89 13.65
N GLU A 49 -0.39 4.69 13.84
CA GLU A 49 -0.06 3.73 12.78
C GLU A 49 -1.30 3.14 12.08
N GLU A 50 -2.49 3.27 12.68
CA GLU A 50 -3.77 2.82 12.09
C GLU A 50 -4.46 3.93 11.30
N VAL A 51 -3.81 5.09 11.10
CA VAL A 51 -4.39 6.21 10.36
C VAL A 51 -3.37 6.84 9.42
N CYS A 52 -3.83 7.36 8.29
CA CYS A 52 -3.05 8.24 7.44
C CYS A 52 -3.92 9.42 6.96
N TRP A 53 -3.29 10.47 6.46
CA TRP A 53 -4.02 11.65 6.03
C TRP A 53 -4.89 11.37 4.80
N SER A 54 -4.31 10.86 3.72
CA SER A 54 -5.00 10.58 2.45
C SER A 54 -4.51 9.29 1.80
N ASP A 55 -5.34 8.67 0.97
CA ASP A 55 -4.94 7.59 0.07
C ASP A 55 -5.11 8.04 -1.39
N PRO A 56 -4.03 8.50 -2.06
CA PRO A 56 -4.12 8.89 -3.46
C PRO A 56 -4.28 7.71 -4.43
N SER A 57 -4.10 6.47 -3.97
CA SER A 57 -4.35 5.29 -4.82
C SER A 57 -5.83 4.95 -4.94
N GLU A 58 -6.65 5.38 -3.97
CA GLU A 58 -8.05 4.98 -3.80
C GLU A 58 -8.26 3.46 -3.69
N LEU A 59 -7.19 2.67 -3.57
CA LEU A 59 -7.28 1.21 -3.54
C LEU A 59 -7.73 0.72 -2.16
N PHE A 60 -7.45 1.45 -1.08
CA PHE A 60 -7.92 1.04 0.25
C PHE A 60 -9.43 1.16 0.39
N SER A 61 -10.04 2.19 -0.21
CA SER A 61 -11.50 2.33 -0.27
C SER A 61 -12.10 1.32 -1.26
N LYS A 62 -11.50 1.13 -2.44
CA LYS A 62 -11.93 0.15 -3.45
C LYS A 62 -12.04 -1.27 -2.88
N TYR A 63 -11.08 -1.68 -2.06
CA TYR A 63 -11.03 -3.03 -1.47
C TYR A 63 -11.59 -3.11 -0.04
N GLN A 64 -12.19 -2.03 0.49
CA GLN A 64 -12.61 -1.96 1.90
C GLN A 64 -13.53 -3.11 2.32
N GLU A 65 -14.51 -3.49 1.50
CA GLU A 65 -15.47 -4.56 1.82
C GLU A 65 -14.75 -5.90 2.06
N SER A 66 -13.78 -6.26 1.21
CA SER A 66 -13.04 -7.50 1.39
C SER A 66 -12.05 -7.41 2.55
N LEU A 67 -11.43 -6.25 2.80
CA LEU A 67 -10.60 -6.02 3.98
C LEU A 67 -11.38 -6.30 5.28
N GLU A 68 -12.64 -5.86 5.35
CA GLU A 68 -13.53 -6.11 6.47
C GLU A 68 -13.96 -7.58 6.53
N LYS A 69 -14.49 -8.12 5.43
CA LYS A 69 -15.01 -9.51 5.33
C LYS A 69 -13.97 -10.56 5.71
N PHE A 70 -12.74 -10.41 5.22
CA PHE A 70 -11.64 -11.35 5.47
C PHE A 70 -10.79 -10.95 6.67
N LYS A 71 -11.25 -9.98 7.48
CA LYS A 71 -10.59 -9.57 8.74
C LYS A 71 -9.11 -9.19 8.55
N SER A 72 -8.79 -8.57 7.41
CA SER A 72 -7.43 -8.13 7.08
C SER A 72 -6.86 -7.22 8.16
N PRO A 73 -5.53 -7.27 8.42
CA PRO A 73 -4.87 -6.29 9.31
C PRO A 73 -5.13 -4.84 8.91
N LEU A 74 -5.39 -4.60 7.61
CA LEU A 74 -5.63 -3.26 7.07
C LEU A 74 -7.06 -2.74 7.29
N ARG A 75 -8.00 -3.55 7.80
CA ARG A 75 -9.40 -3.10 8.03
C ARG A 75 -9.49 -1.88 8.97
N ASN A 76 -8.48 -1.73 9.83
CA ASN A 76 -8.38 -0.66 10.80
C ASN A 76 -7.72 0.59 10.22
N LEU A 77 -7.09 0.53 9.04
CA LEU A 77 -6.47 1.72 8.44
C LEU A 77 -7.56 2.72 8.04
N LYS A 78 -7.56 3.91 8.66
CA LYS A 78 -8.53 4.97 8.35
C LYS A 78 -7.88 6.19 7.71
N ILE A 79 -8.60 6.78 6.76
CA ILE A 79 -8.21 8.00 6.05
C ILE A 79 -8.81 9.21 6.77
N LEU A 80 -7.99 10.20 7.13
CA LEU A 80 -8.42 11.35 7.92
C LEU A 80 -8.94 12.54 7.11
N MET A 81 -8.61 12.62 5.82
CA MET A 81 -8.93 13.77 4.98
C MET A 81 -10.43 14.10 4.97
N ASP A 82 -11.29 13.08 4.92
CA ASP A 82 -12.75 13.27 4.85
C ASP A 82 -13.39 13.68 6.18
N PRO A 83 -13.12 13.02 7.33
CA PRO A 83 -13.68 13.46 8.61
C PRO A 83 -13.08 14.78 9.12
N TYR A 84 -11.87 15.14 8.66
CA TYR A 84 -11.13 16.28 9.21
C TYR A 84 -10.47 17.20 8.17
N PRO A 85 -11.18 17.69 7.13
CA PRO A 85 -10.57 18.34 5.97
C PRO A 85 -9.75 19.60 6.30
N LYS A 86 -10.06 20.27 7.41
CA LYS A 86 -9.41 21.52 7.85
C LYS A 86 -8.27 21.31 8.86
N LEU A 87 -7.98 20.07 9.27
CA LEU A 87 -7.02 19.77 10.34
C LEU A 87 -5.73 19.10 9.86
N LYS A 88 -5.42 19.22 8.56
CA LYS A 88 -4.21 18.62 7.95
C LYS A 88 -2.95 18.94 8.74
N GLU A 89 -2.72 20.22 9.00
CA GLU A 89 -1.50 20.68 9.68
C GLU A 89 -1.40 20.15 11.11
N VAL A 90 -2.53 19.96 11.81
CA VAL A 90 -2.57 19.38 13.16
C VAL A 90 -2.10 17.94 13.12
N PHE A 91 -2.70 17.16 12.24
CA PHE A 91 -2.47 15.72 12.18
C PHE A 91 -1.09 15.40 11.60
N VAL A 92 -0.71 16.05 10.51
CA VAL A 92 0.58 15.80 9.86
C VAL A 92 1.74 16.42 10.63
N ASN A 93 1.63 17.68 11.10
CA ASN A 93 2.78 18.36 11.70
C ASN A 93 2.87 18.15 13.22
N MET A 94 1.73 18.14 13.93
CA MET A 94 1.75 18.00 15.40
C MET A 94 1.67 16.53 15.82
N ALA A 95 0.67 15.79 15.33
CA ALA A 95 0.50 14.37 15.68
C ALA A 95 1.46 13.44 14.90
N ARG A 96 2.16 13.98 13.89
CA ARG A 96 3.12 13.24 13.04
C ARG A 96 2.50 12.03 12.34
N ILE A 97 1.25 12.16 11.90
CA ILE A 97 0.55 11.15 11.11
C ILE A 97 1.14 11.12 9.70
N ASP A 98 1.25 9.93 9.14
CA ASP A 98 1.73 9.76 7.78
C ASP A 98 0.77 10.37 6.75
N MET A 99 1.35 11.01 5.74
CA MET A 99 0.59 11.67 4.69
C MET A 99 -0.18 10.67 3.81
N GLU A 100 0.43 9.50 3.57
CA GLU A 100 -0.07 8.40 2.75
C GLU A 100 0.08 7.07 3.51
N PRO A 101 -0.62 5.99 3.12
CA PRO A 101 -0.34 4.65 3.62
C PRO A 101 1.15 4.31 3.50
N SER A 102 1.71 3.68 4.53
CA SER A 102 3.11 3.25 4.50
C SER A 102 3.37 2.23 3.38
N THR A 103 4.62 2.11 2.94
CA THR A 103 5.03 1.08 1.97
C THR A 103 4.67 -0.34 2.45
N PHE A 104 4.70 -0.58 3.76
CA PHE A 104 4.26 -1.84 4.34
C PHE A 104 2.74 -2.03 4.22
N HIS A 105 1.92 -0.99 4.40
CA HIS A 105 0.47 -1.07 4.15
C HIS A 105 0.17 -1.41 2.69
N LEU A 106 0.92 -0.83 1.74
CA LEU A 106 0.78 -1.17 0.32
C LEU A 106 1.10 -2.64 0.05
N ALA A 107 2.16 -3.17 0.65
CA ALA A 107 2.53 -4.58 0.51
C ALA A 107 1.49 -5.53 1.13
N GLN A 108 0.92 -5.16 2.27
CA GLN A 108 -0.21 -5.87 2.88
C GLN A 108 -1.45 -5.84 1.99
N LEU A 109 -1.69 -4.74 1.29
CA LEU A 109 -2.80 -4.62 0.36
C LEU A 109 -2.60 -5.52 -0.86
N VAL A 110 -1.37 -5.59 -1.40
CA VAL A 110 -1.02 -6.56 -2.46
C VAL A 110 -1.33 -7.99 -2.00
N GLN A 111 -0.78 -8.40 -0.85
CA GLN A 111 -1.02 -9.74 -0.30
C GLN A 111 -2.52 -10.05 -0.15
N HIS A 112 -3.28 -9.10 0.40
CA HIS A 112 -4.72 -9.26 0.57
C HIS A 112 -5.43 -9.45 -0.77
N ILE A 113 -5.16 -8.58 -1.75
CA ILE A 113 -5.79 -8.64 -3.06
C ILE A 113 -5.50 -9.99 -3.74
N THR A 114 -4.23 -10.44 -3.75
CA THR A 114 -3.86 -11.69 -4.44
C THR A 114 -4.35 -12.94 -3.71
N THR A 115 -4.63 -12.85 -2.41
CA THR A 115 -5.25 -13.94 -1.64
C THR A 115 -6.75 -14.07 -1.92
N VAL A 116 -7.45 -12.94 -2.11
CA VAL A 116 -8.91 -12.90 -2.20
C VAL A 116 -9.40 -12.98 -3.64
N TYR A 117 -8.66 -12.41 -4.59
CA TYR A 117 -9.13 -12.18 -5.96
C TYR A 117 -8.26 -12.89 -7.00
N SER A 118 -8.91 -13.31 -8.08
CA SER A 118 -8.25 -13.87 -9.26
C SER A 118 -7.68 -12.78 -10.17
N GLN A 119 -6.60 -13.08 -10.90
CA GLN A 119 -6.02 -12.18 -11.90
C GLN A 119 -6.95 -11.84 -13.07
N SER A 120 -7.95 -12.69 -13.33
CA SER A 120 -8.92 -12.47 -14.40
C SER A 120 -10.02 -11.48 -14.02
N GLU A 121 -10.14 -11.14 -12.74
CA GLU A 121 -11.10 -10.16 -12.27
C GLU A 121 -10.73 -8.75 -12.75
N LYS A 122 -11.77 -7.92 -12.91
CA LYS A 122 -11.64 -6.59 -13.49
C LYS A 122 -10.69 -5.74 -12.67
N ASP A 123 -9.72 -5.12 -13.34
CA ASP A 123 -8.72 -4.17 -12.80
C ASP A 123 -7.77 -4.74 -11.73
N VAL A 124 -7.98 -5.97 -11.23
CA VAL A 124 -7.18 -6.55 -10.13
C VAL A 124 -5.69 -6.62 -10.46
N LEU A 125 -5.35 -7.10 -11.66
CA LEU A 125 -3.95 -7.14 -12.09
C LEU A 125 -3.34 -5.74 -12.19
N ASP A 126 -4.09 -4.79 -12.74
CA ASP A 126 -3.62 -3.42 -12.95
C ASP A 126 -3.37 -2.73 -11.61
N ASP A 127 -4.27 -2.91 -10.63
CA ASP A 127 -4.11 -2.40 -9.27
C ASP A 127 -2.89 -3.00 -8.55
N VAL A 128 -2.69 -4.33 -8.67
CA VAL A 128 -1.53 -5.00 -8.06
C VAL A 128 -0.23 -4.52 -8.68
N LEU A 129 -0.17 -4.37 -10.01
CA LEU A 129 1.01 -3.84 -10.69
C LEU A 129 1.27 -2.37 -10.33
N PHE A 130 0.21 -1.56 -10.17
CA PHE A 130 0.33 -0.20 -9.66
C PHE A 130 0.92 -0.17 -8.24
N LEU A 131 0.42 -1.03 -7.34
CA LEU A 131 0.95 -1.14 -5.97
C LEU A 131 2.41 -1.57 -5.97
N PHE A 132 2.79 -2.57 -6.77
CA PHE A 132 4.21 -2.96 -6.92
C PHE A 132 5.08 -1.80 -7.42
N SER A 133 4.59 -1.03 -8.39
CA SER A 133 5.31 0.14 -8.90
C SER A 133 5.52 1.19 -7.80
N LYS A 134 4.48 1.52 -7.03
CA LYS A 134 4.55 2.47 -5.91
C LYS A 134 5.48 1.97 -4.80
N ILE A 135 5.40 0.68 -4.43
CA ILE A 135 6.29 0.05 -3.45
C ILE A 135 7.75 0.16 -3.92
N GLY A 136 8.02 -0.20 -5.18
CA GLY A 136 9.36 -0.10 -5.75
C GLY A 136 9.90 1.33 -5.75
N LEU A 137 9.07 2.31 -6.13
CA LEU A 137 9.42 3.74 -6.12
C LEU A 137 9.72 4.24 -4.70
N ASP A 138 8.99 3.80 -3.69
CA ASP A 138 9.24 4.20 -2.31
C ASP A 138 10.50 3.53 -1.75
N LEU A 139 10.74 2.25 -2.05
CA LEU A 139 11.94 1.53 -1.62
C LEU A 139 13.20 1.96 -2.37
N SER A 140 13.11 2.50 -3.58
CA SER A 140 14.27 3.03 -4.30
C SER A 140 14.89 4.27 -3.63
N LYS A 141 14.16 4.90 -2.70
CA LYS A 141 14.61 6.11 -1.98
C LYS A 141 15.60 5.82 -0.85
N ILE A 142 15.92 4.55 -0.56
CA ILE A 142 16.80 4.15 0.57
C ILE A 142 18.16 4.87 0.55
N GLU A 143 18.67 5.17 -0.65
CA GLU A 143 19.97 5.82 -0.82
C GLU A 143 19.90 7.35 -0.86
N GLU A 144 18.69 7.95 -0.78
CA GLU A 144 18.53 9.40 -0.82
C GLU A 144 19.14 10.08 0.40
N LYS A 145 20.00 11.06 0.13
CA LYS A 145 20.68 11.87 1.15
C LYS A 145 20.60 13.35 0.81
N GLU A 146 20.41 14.17 1.84
CA GLU A 146 20.51 15.63 1.79
C GLU A 146 21.60 16.08 2.76
N ALA A 147 22.57 16.87 2.28
CA ALA A 147 23.73 17.30 3.06
C ALA A 147 24.48 16.15 3.78
N GLY A 148 24.52 14.97 3.15
CA GLY A 148 25.18 13.78 3.70
C GLY A 148 24.35 12.98 4.72
N VAL A 149 23.15 13.46 5.07
CA VAL A 149 22.22 12.81 6.01
C VAL A 149 21.09 12.14 5.24
N MET A 150 20.65 10.96 5.68
CA MET A 150 19.49 10.29 5.08
C MET A 150 18.24 11.16 5.18
N THR A 151 17.50 11.26 4.08
CA THR A 151 16.22 11.97 4.06
C THR A 151 15.18 11.23 4.93
N PRO A 152 14.11 11.90 5.39
CA PRO A 152 13.00 11.20 6.06
C PRO A 152 12.37 10.10 5.21
N MET A 153 12.36 10.26 3.87
CA MET A 153 11.88 9.23 2.95
C MET A 153 12.81 8.01 2.93
N ALA A 154 14.12 8.23 2.85
CA ALA A 154 15.12 7.16 2.93
C ALA A 154 15.01 6.39 4.25
N GLN A 155 14.87 7.08 5.38
CA GLN A 155 14.68 6.45 6.69
C GLN A 155 13.44 5.54 6.74
N LYS A 156 12.30 6.03 6.23
CA LYS A 156 11.07 5.22 6.13
C LYS A 156 11.25 4.01 5.22
N ALA A 157 11.91 4.18 4.08
CA ALA A 157 12.18 3.10 3.14
C ALA A 157 13.07 2.03 3.77
N THR A 158 14.12 2.41 4.49
CA THR A 158 14.99 1.49 5.24
C THR A 158 14.23 0.71 6.32
N ILE A 159 13.33 1.36 7.05
CA ILE A 159 12.50 0.71 8.09
C ILE A 159 11.50 -0.27 7.46
N ASN A 160 10.92 0.07 6.31
CA ASN A 160 9.89 -0.75 5.67
C ASN A 160 10.47 -1.94 4.87
N LEU A 161 11.65 -1.80 4.26
CA LEU A 161 12.26 -2.84 3.42
C LEU A 161 12.22 -4.25 4.05
N PRO A 162 12.73 -4.49 5.27
CA PRO A 162 12.74 -5.85 5.82
C PRO A 162 11.32 -6.41 6.00
N LYS A 163 10.36 -5.57 6.43
CA LYS A 163 8.96 -5.98 6.62
C LYS A 163 8.28 -6.35 5.31
N VAL A 164 8.51 -5.55 4.26
CA VAL A 164 7.97 -5.79 2.92
C VAL A 164 8.58 -7.07 2.34
N MET A 165 9.89 -7.24 2.44
CA MET A 165 10.59 -8.43 1.95
C MET A 165 10.11 -9.70 2.65
N GLU A 166 9.99 -9.69 3.98
CA GLU A 166 9.48 -10.81 4.76
C GLU A 166 8.05 -11.20 4.33
N LEU A 167 7.17 -10.20 4.19
CA LEU A 167 5.79 -10.42 3.77
C LEU A 167 5.69 -11.02 2.36
N LEU A 168 6.34 -10.40 1.38
CA LEU A 168 6.21 -10.80 -0.03
C LEU A 168 6.90 -12.13 -0.33
N LYS A 169 7.97 -12.48 0.42
CA LYS A 169 8.67 -13.76 0.27
C LYS A 169 7.78 -14.97 0.55
N GLU A 170 6.88 -14.83 1.51
CA GLU A 170 5.98 -15.93 1.93
C GLU A 170 4.63 -15.91 1.19
N SER A 171 4.39 -14.92 0.33
CA SER A 171 3.08 -14.70 -0.28
C SER A 171 3.03 -15.05 -1.76
N GLU A 172 1.90 -15.57 -2.23
CA GLU A 172 1.60 -15.74 -3.65
C GLU A 172 1.14 -14.40 -4.22
N VAL A 173 2.09 -13.59 -4.65
CA VAL A 173 1.84 -12.18 -5.08
C VAL A 173 2.30 -11.89 -6.49
N PHE A 174 3.08 -12.78 -7.10
CA PHE A 174 3.67 -12.54 -8.41
C PHE A 174 2.72 -13.00 -9.52
N PRO A 175 2.27 -12.10 -10.42
CA PRO A 175 1.36 -12.48 -11.48
C PRO A 175 2.08 -13.25 -12.58
N THR A 176 1.49 -14.35 -13.04
CA THR A 176 2.02 -15.13 -14.17
C THR A 176 1.16 -14.94 -15.41
N LYS A 177 1.73 -15.15 -16.60
CA LYS A 177 0.97 -15.12 -17.87
C LYS A 177 -0.11 -16.19 -17.97
N ARG A 178 -0.11 -17.16 -17.05
CA ARG A 178 -1.15 -18.20 -16.90
C ARG A 178 -2.35 -17.76 -16.07
N GLY A 179 -2.35 -16.54 -15.55
CA GLY A 179 -3.43 -16.05 -14.68
C GLY A 179 -3.34 -16.56 -13.24
N GLN A 180 -2.19 -17.07 -12.82
CA GLN A 180 -1.96 -17.61 -11.47
C GLN A 180 -1.04 -16.70 -10.67
N TRP A 181 -1.39 -16.45 -9.41
CA TRP A 181 -0.47 -15.82 -8.46
C TRP A 181 0.51 -16.88 -7.98
N VAL A 182 1.78 -16.54 -7.91
CA VAL A 182 2.82 -17.46 -7.42
C VAL A 182 3.70 -16.75 -6.41
N SER A 183 4.37 -17.54 -5.58
CA SER A 183 5.35 -17.04 -4.63
C SER A 183 6.74 -16.99 -5.27
N ILE A 184 7.70 -16.39 -4.57
CA ILE A 184 9.10 -16.43 -5.01
C ILE A 184 9.68 -17.87 -4.99
N LYS A 185 9.11 -18.77 -4.17
CA LYS A 185 9.55 -20.17 -4.06
C LYS A 185 9.27 -20.96 -5.34
N ASP A 186 8.27 -20.54 -6.10
CA ASP A 186 7.91 -21.11 -7.40
C ASP A 186 8.84 -20.68 -8.53
N LYS A 187 9.88 -19.89 -8.20
CA LYS A 187 10.91 -19.40 -9.14
C LYS A 187 10.29 -18.70 -10.36
N PRO A 188 9.47 -17.65 -10.15
CA PRO A 188 8.97 -16.86 -11.25
C PRO A 188 10.11 -16.25 -12.07
N MET A 189 9.91 -16.16 -13.38
CA MET A 189 10.91 -15.75 -14.34
C MET A 189 10.43 -14.57 -15.19
N ILE A 190 11.36 -13.69 -15.55
CA ILE A 190 11.11 -12.59 -16.47
C ILE A 190 11.77 -12.93 -17.81
N ALA A 191 10.96 -13.10 -18.85
CA ALA A 191 11.44 -13.20 -20.22
C ALA A 191 11.84 -11.82 -20.74
N ASN A 192 12.95 -11.74 -21.45
CA ASN A 192 13.45 -10.50 -22.05
C ASN A 192 13.40 -10.47 -23.58
N SER A 193 12.95 -11.55 -24.21
CA SER A 193 12.61 -11.59 -25.63
C SER A 193 11.30 -12.33 -25.86
N GLU A 194 10.52 -11.88 -26.85
CA GLU A 194 9.24 -12.50 -27.21
C GLU A 194 9.44 -13.90 -27.80
N GLU A 195 10.61 -14.15 -28.41
CA GLU A 195 10.98 -15.44 -28.98
C GLU A 195 11.22 -16.48 -27.89
N LEU A 196 12.01 -16.16 -26.87
CA LEU A 196 12.23 -17.04 -25.71
C LEU A 196 10.91 -17.29 -25.00
N GLU A 197 10.09 -16.25 -24.88
CA GLU A 197 8.77 -16.38 -24.30
C GLU A 197 7.86 -17.34 -25.07
N LYS A 198 7.86 -17.33 -26.41
CA LYS A 198 7.11 -18.33 -27.20
C LYS A 198 7.65 -19.74 -26.98
N VAL A 199 8.97 -19.91 -27.02
CA VAL A 199 9.63 -21.20 -26.85
C VAL A 199 9.29 -21.81 -25.48
N PHE A 200 9.50 -21.08 -24.40
CA PHE A 200 9.24 -21.57 -23.03
C PHE A 200 7.77 -21.52 -22.64
N GLY A 201 7.02 -20.62 -23.25
CA GLY A 201 5.58 -20.46 -23.04
C GLY A 201 4.77 -21.59 -23.66
N ASP A 202 5.20 -22.19 -24.77
CA ASP A 202 4.49 -23.28 -25.44
C ASP A 202 5.06 -24.69 -25.16
N LEU A 203 6.39 -24.85 -25.03
CA LEU A 203 7.02 -26.17 -24.91
C LEU A 203 7.11 -26.68 -23.47
N GLU A 204 7.21 -25.79 -22.48
CA GLU A 204 7.37 -26.15 -21.06
C GLU A 204 6.29 -25.47 -20.19
N LYS A 205 5.04 -25.52 -20.69
CA LYS A 205 3.80 -24.95 -20.10
C LYS A 205 3.47 -25.35 -18.66
N HIS A 206 4.21 -26.27 -18.06
CA HIS A 206 3.99 -26.70 -16.66
C HIS A 206 5.20 -26.47 -15.76
N LYS A 207 6.33 -26.02 -16.31
CA LYS A 207 7.60 -25.96 -15.55
C LYS A 207 8.04 -24.53 -15.21
N TYR A 208 7.70 -23.55 -16.03
CA TYR A 208 8.13 -22.16 -15.81
C TYR A 208 6.99 -21.21 -15.47
N HIS A 209 7.18 -20.34 -14.48
CA HIS A 209 6.22 -19.30 -14.12
C HIS A 209 6.65 -17.95 -14.72
N LEU A 210 6.32 -17.72 -16.00
CA LEU A 210 6.63 -16.45 -16.66
C LEU A 210 5.75 -15.33 -16.12
N LEU A 211 6.39 -14.24 -15.67
CA LEU A 211 5.70 -13.11 -15.09
C LEU A 211 4.90 -12.30 -16.11
N LYS A 212 3.72 -11.84 -15.68
CA LYS A 212 2.88 -10.91 -16.41
C LYS A 212 3.07 -9.51 -15.84
N LEU A 213 3.99 -8.76 -16.43
CA LEU A 213 4.36 -7.41 -16.01
C LEU A 213 3.64 -6.30 -16.77
N GLU A 214 2.79 -6.67 -17.74
CA GLU A 214 2.11 -5.73 -18.63
C GLU A 214 0.60 -5.94 -18.62
N THR A 215 -0.11 -4.83 -18.74
CA THR A 215 -1.56 -4.74 -18.82
C THR A 215 -1.95 -4.42 -20.26
N LYS A 216 -3.22 -4.59 -20.62
CA LYS A 216 -3.66 -4.30 -22.00
C LYS A 216 -3.44 -2.83 -22.39
N SER A 217 -3.36 -1.92 -21.43
CA SER A 217 -3.13 -0.49 -21.64
C SER A 217 -1.66 -0.12 -21.88
N SER A 218 -0.68 -0.96 -21.50
CA SER A 218 0.75 -0.68 -21.70
C SER A 218 1.29 -1.11 -23.08
N LEU A 219 0.52 -1.91 -23.83
CA LEU A 219 0.91 -2.42 -25.16
C LEU A 219 0.93 -1.34 -26.25
N SER A 220 0.36 -0.15 -26.01
CA SER A 220 0.34 0.95 -26.99
C SER A 220 1.62 1.80 -27.03
N THR A 221 2.58 1.61 -26.12
CA THR A 221 3.65 2.62 -25.87
C THR A 221 5.08 2.06 -25.85
N ARG A 222 5.35 0.89 -26.44
CA ARG A 222 6.72 0.36 -26.49
C ARG A 222 7.58 1.03 -27.57
N ASN A 223 8.35 2.03 -27.15
CA ASN A 223 9.57 2.45 -27.84
C ASN A 223 10.72 1.50 -27.47
N LYS A 224 11.42 0.98 -28.49
CA LYS A 224 12.42 -0.07 -28.39
C LYS A 224 13.70 0.42 -27.69
N ASN A 225 13.94 -0.01 -26.46
CA ASN A 225 15.29 -0.01 -25.88
C ASN A 225 15.80 -1.45 -25.77
N LYS A 226 16.90 -1.72 -26.50
CA LYS A 226 17.60 -3.01 -26.50
C LYS A 226 18.21 -3.28 -25.12
N ARG A 227 17.66 -4.23 -24.37
CA ARG A 227 18.36 -4.94 -23.30
C ARG A 227 18.78 -6.32 -23.82
N GLY A 228 19.98 -6.77 -23.46
CA GLY A 228 20.56 -8.04 -23.93
C GLY A 228 19.70 -9.26 -23.62
N GLU A 229 19.83 -10.31 -24.43
CA GLU A 229 19.03 -11.56 -24.50
C GLU A 229 19.34 -12.56 -23.36
N GLY A 230 18.33 -13.28 -22.82
CA GLY A 230 18.45 -14.14 -21.63
C GLY A 230 17.32 -14.02 -20.56
N ILE A 231 16.86 -15.13 -19.99
CA ILE A 231 15.83 -15.12 -18.95
C ILE A 231 16.47 -14.88 -17.57
N TYR A 232 15.90 -13.97 -16.79
CA TYR A 232 16.36 -13.69 -15.42
C TYR A 232 15.42 -14.34 -14.40
N LEU A 233 16.01 -15.02 -13.42
CA LEU A 233 15.33 -15.45 -12.21
C LEU A 233 15.25 -14.27 -11.24
N LEU A 234 14.10 -14.07 -10.59
CA LEU A 234 14.06 -13.31 -9.36
C LEU A 234 14.77 -14.15 -8.29
N VAL A 235 15.92 -13.66 -7.81
CA VAL A 235 16.69 -14.27 -6.70
C VAL A 235 16.37 -13.50 -5.43
#